data_AF-A0A961IX46-F1
#
_entry.id   AF-A0A961IX46-F1
#
_cell.length_a   1.000
_cell.length_b   1.000
_cell.length_c   1.000
_cell.angle_alpha   90.00
_cell.angle_beta   90.00
_cell.angle_gamma   90.00
#
_symmetry.space_group_name_H-M   'P 1'
#
loop_
_entity.id
_entity.type
_entity.pdbx_description
1 polymer ?
#
loop_
_entity_poly.entity_id
_entity_poly.type
_entity_poly.pdbx_seq_one_letter_code
_entity_poly.pdbx_strand_id
1 'polypeptide(L)' 'MILYPAIDLKDGQCVRLLRGEMEAATVFNDDPAAQARAFETAGCDWIHLVDLNGAFAGEPV' A
#
# COMPACT_ATOMS: atom_id res chain seq x y z
N MET A 1 -6.35 -1.64 21.44
CA MET A 1 -5.23 -1.35 20.53
C MET A 1 -5.75 -1.50 19.12
N ILE A 2 -5.53 -0.52 18.24
CA ILE A 2 -5.99 -0.57 16.84
C ILE A 2 -4.78 -0.88 15.96
N LEU A 3 -4.93 -1.79 15.00
CA LEU A 3 -3.92 -2.12 14.00
C LEU A 3 -4.28 -1.47 12.66
N TYR A 4 -3.29 -0.87 12.01
CA TYR A 4 -3.41 -0.24 10.70
C TYR A 4 -2.47 -0.97 9.72
N PRO A 5 -2.87 -2.11 9.15
CA PRO A 5 -2.14 -2.73 8.05
C PRO A 5 -1.94 -1.73 6.91
N ALA A 6 -0.75 -1.72 6.32
CA ALA A 6 -0.37 -0.73 5.32
C ALA A 6 -0.34 -1.31 3.90
N ILE A 7 -0.91 -0.56 2.96
CA ILE A 7 -0.78 -0.79 1.52
C ILE A 7 -0.10 0.45 0.93
N ASP A 8 1.10 0.29 0.40
CA ASP A 8 1.71 1.34 -0.41
C ASP A 8 1.35 1.03 -1.87
N LEU A 9 0.61 1.92 -2.51
CA LEU A 9 0.11 1.77 -3.87
C LEU A 9 1.06 2.49 -4.83
N LYS A 10 1.57 1.75 -5.81
CA LYS A 10 2.37 2.30 -6.91
C LYS A 10 1.94 1.63 -8.21
N ASP A 11 1.58 2.41 -9.21
CA ASP A 11 1.19 1.93 -10.54
C ASP A 11 0.12 0.81 -10.51
N GLY A 12 -0.83 0.91 -9.57
CA GLY A 12 -1.89 -0.08 -9.39
C GLY A 12 -1.50 -1.33 -8.59
N GLN A 13 -0.27 -1.42 -8.09
CA GLN A 13 0.25 -2.58 -7.35
C GLN A 13 0.54 -2.25 -5.89
N CYS A 14 0.41 -3.27 -5.02
CA CYS A 14 0.86 -3.21 -3.63
C CYS A 14 2.37 -3.42 -3.57
N VAL A 15 3.09 -2.38 -3.18
CA VAL A 15 4.55 -2.42 -3.05
C VAL A 15 4.99 -2.14 -1.63
N ARG A 16 6.28 -2.36 -1.37
CA ARG A 16 7.00 -1.75 -0.24
C ARG A 16 8.32 -1.24 -0.75
N LEU A 17 8.66 -0.01 -0.37
CA LEU A 17 9.97 0.57 -0.65
C LEU A 17 10.97 0.15 0.43
N LEU A 18 12.17 -0.28 0.03
CA LEU A 18 13.27 -0.43 0.96
C LEU A 18 13.77 0.96 1.38
N ARG A 19 13.55 1.35 2.64
CA ARG A 19 13.98 2.65 3.19
C ARG A 19 13.47 3.88 2.40
N GLY A 20 12.36 3.75 1.68
CA GLY A 20 11.79 4.83 0.86
C GLY A 20 12.43 4.98 -0.52
N GLU A 21 13.33 4.08 -0.92
CA GLU A 21 13.96 4.10 -2.24
C GLU A 21 13.03 3.50 -3.30
N MET A 22 12.60 4.32 -4.27
CA MET A 22 11.62 3.94 -5.29
C MET A 22 12.14 2.82 -6.23
N GLU A 23 13.44 2.83 -6.52
CA GLU A 23 14.09 1.82 -7.36
C GLU A 23 14.19 0.46 -6.65
N ALA A 24 14.09 0.45 -5.32
CA ALA A 24 14.11 -0.74 -4.48
C ALA A 24 12.70 -1.12 -4.01
N ALA A 25 11.71 -1.03 -4.91
CA ALA A 25 10.35 -1.47 -4.66
C ALA A 25 10.22 -3.00 -4.81
N THR A 26 9.62 -3.64 -3.81
CA THR A 26 9.20 -5.05 -3.92
C THR A 26 7.69 -5.10 -4.11
N VAL A 27 7.23 -5.79 -5.16
CA VAL A 27 5.79 -6.05 -5.40
C VAL A 27 5.37 -7.23 -4.53
N PHE A 28 4.37 -7.01 -3.68
CA PHE A 28 3.80 -8.05 -2.80
C PHE A 28 2.52 -8.64 -3.38
N ASN A 29 1.73 -7.80 -4.06
CA ASN A 29 0.44 -8.16 -4.61
C ASN A 29 0.10 -7.20 -5.76
N ASP A 30 -0.44 -7.72 -6.85
CA ASP A 30 -0.89 -6.94 -8.01
C ASP A 30 -2.38 -6.57 -7.96
N ASP A 31 -3.13 -7.09 -6.97
CA ASP A 31 -4.53 -6.71 -6.70
C ASP A 31 -4.66 -6.03 -5.31
N PRO A 32 -4.66 -4.68 -5.26
CA PRO A 32 -4.87 -3.93 -4.02
C PRO A 32 -6.21 -4.20 -3.34
N ALA A 33 -7.26 -4.48 -4.11
CA ALA A 33 -8.56 -4.78 -3.55
C ALA A 33 -8.56 -6.17 -2.87
N ALA A 34 -7.87 -7.16 -3.45
CA ALA A 34 -7.66 -8.44 -2.79
C ALA A 34 -6.82 -8.30 -1.52
N GLN A 35 -5.76 -7.48 -1.54
CA GLN A 35 -4.94 -7.21 -0.36
C GLN A 35 -5.76 -6.56 0.77
N ALA A 36 -6.61 -5.58 0.45
CA ALA A 36 -7.50 -4.93 1.40
C ALA A 36 -8.51 -5.91 2.01
N ARG A 37 -9.16 -6.75 1.17
CA ARG A 37 -10.08 -7.81 1.62
C ARG A 37 -9.40 -8.83 2.53
N ALA A 38 -8.13 -9.15 2.29
CA ALA A 38 -7.37 -10.06 3.15
C ALA A 38 -7.17 -9.46 4.57
N PHE A 39 -6.92 -8.15 4.67
CA PHE A 39 -6.81 -7.46 5.96
C PHE A 39 -8.15 -7.38 6.70
N GLU A 40 -9.23 -7.07 5.99
CA GLU A 40 -10.59 -7.10 6.54
C GLU A 40 -10.93 -8.50 7.07
N THR A 41 -10.67 -9.55 6.27
CA THR A 41 -10.90 -10.95 6.66
C THR A 41 -10.06 -11.37 7.88
N ALA A 42 -8.87 -10.78 8.05
CA ALA A 42 -8.02 -10.99 9.22
C ALA A 42 -8.48 -10.21 10.48
N GLY A 43 -9.56 -9.43 10.38
CA GLY A 43 -10.17 -8.69 11.49
C GLY A 43 -9.64 -7.27 11.68
N CYS A 44 -9.04 -6.66 10.64
CA CYS A 44 -8.62 -5.26 10.70
C CYS A 44 -9.74 -4.34 10.20
N ASP A 45 -10.14 -3.38 11.04
CA ASP A 45 -11.18 -2.39 10.70
C ASP A 45 -10.66 -1.22 9.84
N TRP A 46 -9.34 -1.03 9.79
CA TRP A 46 -8.70 0.10 9.13
C TRP A 46 -7.52 -0.35 8.27
N ILE A 47 -7.25 0.42 7.22
CA ILE A 47 -6.07 0.27 6.34
C ILE A 47 -5.37 1.63 6.26
N HIS A 48 -4.05 1.63 6.39
CA HIS A 48 -3.22 2.78 6.04
C HIS A 48 -2.82 2.67 4.56
N LEU A 49 -3.48 3.45 3.71
CA LEU A 49 -3.22 3.47 2.26
C LEU A 49 -2.35 4.67 1.91
N VAL A 50 -1.27 4.44 1.16
CA VAL A 50 -0.37 5.49 0.67
C VAL A 50 -0.32 5.42 -0.85
N ASP A 51 -0.72 6.50 -1.53
CA ASP A 51 -0.44 6.68 -2.96
C ASP A 51 1.00 7.17 -3.13
N LEU A 52 1.89 6.27 -3.55
CA LEU A 52 3.29 6.61 -3.78
C LEU A 52 3.48 7.43 -5.06
N ASN A 53 2.64 7.25 -6.08
CA ASN A 53 2.76 8.04 -7.30
C ASN A 53 2.45 9.50 -7.00
N GLY A 54 1.35 9.77 -6.30
CA GLY A 54 1.00 11.12 -5.90
C GLY A 54 1.89 11.71 -4.83
N ALA A 55 2.38 10.91 -3.87
CA ALA A 55 3.34 11.38 -2.89
C ALA A 55 4.64 11.90 -3.53
N PHE A 56 5.10 11.27 -4.62
CA PHE A 56 6.29 11.71 -5.36
C PHE A 56 5.98 12.82 -6.37
N ALA A 57 4.78 12.84 -6.96
CA ALA A 57 4.34 13.91 -7.87
C ALA A 57 4.01 15.22 -7.13
N GLY A 58 3.70 15.15 -5.83
CA GLY A 58 3.24 16.28 -5.03
C GLY A 58 1.75 16.59 -5.17
N GLU A 59 1.01 15.75 -5.90
CA GLU A 59 -0.44 15.83 -6.09
C GLU A 59 -1.03 14.41 -6.15
N PRO A 60 -2.25 14.16 -5.63
CA PRO A 60 -2.87 12.83 -5.70
C PRO A 60 -3.06 12.35 -7.14
N VAL A 61 -2.84 11.05 -7.40
CA VAL A 61 -2.96 10.44 -8.74
C VAL A 61 -4.05 9.37 -8.74
#